data_AF-A0A7K3IVD4-F1
#
_entry.id   AF-A0A7K3IVD4-F1
#
_cell.length_a   1.000
_cell.length_b   1.000
_cell.length_c   1.000
_cell.angle_alpha   90.00
_cell.angle_beta   90.00
_cell.angle_gamma   90.00
#
_symmetry.space_group_name_H-M   'P 1'
#
loop_
_entity.id
_entity.type
_entity.pdbx_description
1 polymer ?
#
loop_
_entity_poly.entity_id
_entity_poly.type
_entity_poly.pdbx_seq_one_letter_code
_entity_poly.pdbx_strand_id
1 'polypeptide(L)'
;MKYRQLILLSVLMTTIGACLAQSTVIDDFKPASSNQPNKQYPQVNSERRVKAGITAPQAQKVQLDIGGKRYDLTKDEKGLWTGISDPQDEGFHYYQLNIDGAQVPDPGSLFFYGASRWGSGIEIPAKDQDFYALKNVPHGQVREHLYFSKLTEAWRRCFVYTPPDYDKKPGVRYPVLYLQHGSGEDETGWAVQGKANLILDNLIAEKKAVPMIIVIDKGYATIPSQAAEQKAGPPARGAGGISAFEQVLIKE
;
A
#
# COMPACT_ATOMS: atom_id res chain seq x y z
N MET A 1 -33.44 -80.55 24.48
CA MET A 1 -33.52 -79.15 24.96
C MET A 1 -32.17 -78.49 24.66
N LYS A 2 -32.06 -77.76 23.54
CA LYS A 2 -32.23 -76.29 23.39
C LYS A 2 -30.94 -75.50 23.74
N TYR A 3 -30.21 -75.18 22.67
CA TYR A 3 -29.40 -74.01 22.34
C TYR A 3 -28.92 -73.07 23.47
N ARG A 4 -27.63 -72.70 23.39
CA ARG A 4 -27.24 -71.29 23.13
C ARG A 4 -25.77 -71.18 22.73
N GLN A 5 -25.57 -70.69 21.51
CA GLN A 5 -24.28 -70.24 20.95
C GLN A 5 -23.85 -68.94 21.63
N LEU A 6 -22.55 -68.82 21.93
CA LEU A 6 -21.90 -67.55 22.25
C LEU A 6 -20.76 -67.37 21.25
N ILE A 7 -21.05 -66.60 20.20
CA ILE A 7 -20.06 -66.09 19.25
C ILE A 7 -19.54 -64.79 19.86
N LEU A 8 -18.28 -64.78 20.29
CA LEU A 8 -17.59 -63.57 20.72
C LEU A 8 -17.02 -62.88 19.48
N LEU A 9 -17.67 -61.82 19.02
CA LEU A 9 -17.18 -60.99 17.91
C LEU A 9 -16.35 -59.83 18.51
N SER A 10 -15.03 -59.94 18.45
CA SER A 10 -14.12 -58.84 18.81
C SER A 10 -14.00 -57.87 17.63
N VAL A 11 -14.73 -56.75 17.67
CA VAL A 11 -14.59 -55.66 16.70
C VAL A 11 -13.41 -54.78 17.13
N LEU A 12 -12.32 -54.87 16.36
CA LEU A 12 -11.15 -54.00 16.46
C LEU A 12 -11.47 -52.66 15.77
N MET A 13 -11.78 -51.61 16.54
CA MET A 13 -11.85 -50.25 15.99
C MET A 13 -10.43 -49.67 15.90
N THR A 14 -9.79 -49.82 14.74
CA THR A 14 -8.63 -49.01 14.37
C THR A 14 -9.11 -47.61 13.97
N THR A 15 -9.00 -46.66 14.87
CA THR A 15 -9.12 -45.23 14.57
C THR A 15 -7.91 -44.78 13.78
N ILE A 16 -8.01 -44.79 12.44
CA ILE A 16 -7.07 -44.10 11.56
C ILE A 16 -7.36 -42.60 11.72
N GLY A 17 -6.63 -41.96 12.63
CA GLY A 17 -6.58 -40.50 12.70
C GLY A 17 -5.95 -39.98 11.42
N ALA A 18 -6.77 -39.45 10.52
CA ALA A 18 -6.28 -38.65 9.42
C ALA A 18 -5.71 -37.35 10.01
N CYS A 19 -4.41 -37.33 10.30
CA CYS A 19 -3.67 -36.08 10.45
C CYS A 19 -3.77 -35.35 9.11
N LEU A 20 -4.72 -34.42 9.01
CA LEU A 20 -4.67 -33.38 7.99
C LEU A 20 -3.31 -32.70 8.15
N ALA A 21 -2.41 -32.91 7.21
CA ALA A 21 -1.16 -32.20 7.14
C ALA A 21 -1.50 -30.71 7.00
N GLN A 22 -1.43 -29.96 8.10
CA GLN A 22 -1.37 -28.52 8.02
C GLN A 22 -0.09 -28.21 7.25
N SER A 23 -0.23 -27.66 6.04
CA SER A 23 0.90 -27.17 5.27
C SER A 23 1.66 -26.18 6.16
N THR A 24 2.86 -26.56 6.58
CA THR A 24 3.71 -25.72 7.41
C THR A 24 4.16 -24.52 6.60
N VAL A 25 3.89 -23.31 7.09
CA VAL A 25 4.40 -22.05 6.51
C VAL A 25 5.92 -22.11 6.41
N ILE A 26 6.46 -21.68 5.26
CA ILE A 26 7.92 -21.63 5.06
C ILE A 26 8.50 -20.48 5.90
N ASP A 27 9.46 -20.79 6.77
CA ASP A 27 10.08 -19.84 7.70
C ASP A 27 11.31 -19.15 7.09
N ASP A 28 11.14 -18.48 5.94
CA ASP A 28 12.19 -17.70 5.25
C ASP A 28 11.90 -16.19 5.23
N PHE A 29 11.19 -15.71 6.25
CA PHE A 29 10.80 -14.31 6.41
C PHE A 29 12.01 -13.36 6.44
N LYS A 30 11.88 -12.25 5.70
CA LYS A 30 12.87 -11.16 5.67
C LYS A 30 12.19 -9.82 5.92
N PRO A 31 12.86 -8.85 6.59
CA PRO A 31 12.33 -7.50 6.73
C PRO A 31 11.88 -6.92 5.38
N ALA A 32 10.71 -6.31 5.34
CA ALA A 32 10.19 -5.72 4.11
C ALA A 32 11.02 -4.49 3.69
N SER A 33 11.11 -4.23 2.39
CA SER A 33 11.82 -3.04 1.87
C SER A 33 11.14 -1.73 2.22
N SER A 34 9.89 -1.78 2.70
CA SER A 34 9.11 -0.63 3.17
C SER A 34 9.20 -0.42 4.69
N ASN A 35 10.16 -1.07 5.37
CA ASN A 35 10.39 -0.85 6.80
C ASN A 35 11.05 0.51 7.05
N GLN A 36 10.80 1.08 8.23
CA GLN A 36 11.63 2.18 8.72
C GLN A 36 13.06 1.67 9.01
N PRO A 37 14.07 2.57 9.01
CA PRO A 37 15.43 2.18 9.32
C PRO A 37 15.55 1.35 10.59
N ASN A 38 16.25 0.22 10.50
CA ASN A 38 16.54 -0.72 11.58
C ASN A 38 15.34 -1.50 12.16
N LYS A 39 14.14 -1.39 11.59
CA LYS A 39 12.98 -2.17 12.04
C LYS A 39 12.99 -3.57 11.42
N GLN A 40 12.90 -4.59 12.28
CA GLN A 40 12.91 -6.00 11.87
C GLN A 40 11.55 -6.52 11.39
N TYR A 41 10.47 -5.78 11.69
CA TYR A 41 9.10 -6.06 11.28
C TYR A 41 8.49 -4.82 10.59
N PRO A 42 7.52 -5.01 9.68
CA PRO A 42 7.02 -6.30 9.19
C PRO A 42 8.05 -7.08 8.34
N GLN A 43 7.75 -8.36 8.10
CA GLN A 43 8.55 -9.24 7.24
C GLN A 43 7.67 -9.89 6.16
N VAL A 44 8.30 -10.34 5.07
CA VAL A 44 7.66 -11.08 3.97
C VAL A 44 8.46 -12.36 3.69
N ASN A 45 7.78 -13.48 3.43
CA ASN A 45 8.40 -14.77 3.09
C ASN A 45 8.26 -15.10 1.59
N SER A 46 8.85 -16.20 1.11
CA SER A 46 8.77 -16.60 -0.31
C SER A 46 7.37 -17.02 -0.76
N GLU A 47 6.47 -17.33 0.19
CA GLU A 47 5.05 -17.57 -0.06
C GLU A 47 4.21 -16.29 -0.12
N ARG A 48 4.85 -15.10 -0.10
CA ARG A 48 4.20 -13.78 -0.08
C ARG A 48 3.32 -13.54 1.14
N ARG A 49 3.57 -14.26 2.24
CA ARG A 49 2.90 -14.01 3.52
C ARG A 49 3.59 -12.87 4.25
N VAL A 50 2.80 -12.07 4.96
CA VAL A 50 3.28 -10.97 5.80
C VAL A 50 3.31 -11.43 7.24
N LYS A 51 4.45 -11.25 7.91
CA LYS A 51 4.57 -11.42 9.35
C LYS A 51 4.65 -10.05 10.02
N ALA A 52 3.61 -9.72 10.77
CA ALA A 52 3.56 -8.50 11.58
C ALA A 52 4.19 -8.76 12.95
N GLY A 53 4.73 -7.71 13.56
CA GLY A 53 5.36 -7.77 14.87
C GLY A 53 5.29 -6.45 15.61
N ILE A 54 4.70 -6.44 16.81
CA ILE A 54 4.61 -5.23 17.65
C ILE A 54 4.63 -5.54 19.14
N THR A 55 5.41 -4.79 19.91
CA THR A 55 5.43 -4.91 21.37
C THR A 55 4.29 -4.13 21.99
N ALA A 56 3.36 -4.84 22.64
CA ALA A 56 2.23 -4.25 23.35
C ALA A 56 1.91 -5.10 24.61
N PRO A 57 2.72 -4.99 25.68
CA PRO A 57 2.68 -5.92 26.81
C PRO A 57 1.41 -5.85 27.64
N GLN A 58 0.59 -4.81 27.50
CA GLN A 58 -0.68 -4.67 28.22
C GLN A 58 -1.90 -4.92 27.32
N ALA A 59 -1.70 -5.02 26.00
CA ALA A 59 -2.79 -5.28 25.07
C ALA A 59 -3.44 -6.64 25.36
N GLN A 60 -4.73 -6.73 25.05
CA GLN A 60 -5.54 -7.94 25.17
C GLN A 60 -5.77 -8.61 23.81
N LYS A 61 -5.85 -7.81 22.75
CA LYS A 61 -6.00 -8.28 21.38
C LYS A 61 -5.24 -7.39 20.40
N VAL A 62 -4.42 -8.02 19.57
CA VAL A 62 -3.74 -7.35 18.46
C VAL A 62 -4.06 -8.08 17.16
N GLN A 63 -4.38 -7.34 16.10
CA GLN A 63 -4.65 -7.89 14.77
C GLN A 63 -3.87 -7.15 13.69
N LEU A 64 -3.45 -7.88 12.65
CA LEU A 64 -3.00 -7.34 11.37
C LEU A 64 -4.23 -7.21 10.46
N ASP A 65 -4.45 -6.06 9.85
CA ASP A 65 -5.53 -5.80 8.89
C ASP A 65 -4.90 -5.49 7.51
N ILE A 66 -4.89 -6.49 6.63
CA ILE A 66 -4.27 -6.44 5.29
C ILE A 66 -5.09 -7.27 4.30
N GLY A 67 -5.18 -6.82 3.04
CA GLY A 67 -5.91 -7.56 2.00
C GLY A 67 -7.41 -7.72 2.29
N GLY A 68 -7.99 -6.80 3.07
CA GLY A 68 -9.40 -6.87 3.49
C GLY A 68 -9.70 -7.92 4.55
N LYS A 69 -8.69 -8.53 5.17
CA LYS A 69 -8.83 -9.55 6.22
C LYS A 69 -8.04 -9.18 7.47
N ARG A 70 -8.62 -9.51 8.63
CA ARG A 70 -7.97 -9.38 9.94
C ARG A 70 -7.40 -10.71 10.40
N TYR A 71 -6.16 -10.69 10.85
CA TYR A 71 -5.42 -11.84 11.37
C TYR A 71 -5.07 -11.58 12.83
N ASP A 72 -5.51 -12.44 13.74
CA ASP A 72 -5.18 -12.34 15.16
C ASP A 72 -3.69 -12.64 15.36
N LEU A 73 -2.98 -11.77 16.10
CA LEU A 73 -1.60 -12.00 16.52
C LEU A 73 -1.58 -12.76 17.84
N THR A 74 -0.48 -13.46 18.10
CA THR A 74 -0.21 -14.16 19.36
C THR A 74 0.88 -13.41 20.12
N LYS A 75 0.65 -13.20 21.42
CA LYS A 75 1.58 -12.55 22.35
C LYS A 75 2.54 -13.57 22.95
N ASP A 76 3.82 -13.25 22.97
CA ASP A 76 4.82 -14.02 23.72
C ASP A 76 4.99 -13.52 25.16
N GLU A 77 5.84 -14.21 25.94
CA GLU A 77 6.14 -13.88 27.33
C GLU A 77 6.79 -12.49 27.51
N LYS A 78 7.41 -11.94 26.45
CA LYS A 78 8.05 -10.63 26.43
C LYS A 78 7.09 -9.52 26.01
N GLY A 79 5.83 -9.85 25.73
CA GLY A 79 4.81 -8.90 25.29
C GLY A 79 4.90 -8.51 23.81
N LEU A 80 5.69 -9.24 23.01
CA LEU A 80 5.73 -9.11 21.56
C LEU A 80 4.57 -9.89 20.95
N TRP A 81 3.75 -9.20 20.18
CA TRP A 81 2.70 -9.80 19.37
C TRP A 81 3.24 -10.10 17.98
N THR A 82 3.06 -11.33 17.50
CA THR A 82 3.38 -11.71 16.11
C THR A 82 2.27 -12.51 15.47
N GLY A 83 2.14 -12.42 14.14
CA GLY A 83 1.10 -13.12 13.38
C GLY A 83 1.42 -13.09 11.90
N ILE A 84 0.90 -14.09 11.18
CA ILE A 84 1.22 -14.34 9.77
C ILE A 84 -0.07 -14.27 8.96
N SER A 85 -0.07 -13.53 7.85
CA SER A 85 -1.20 -13.45 6.92
C SER A 85 -1.32 -14.68 6.01
N ASP A 86 -2.40 -14.73 5.24
CA ASP A 86 -2.44 -15.54 4.01
C ASP A 86 -1.47 -14.97 2.96
N PRO A 87 -1.10 -15.71 1.90
CA PRO A 87 -0.34 -15.16 0.79
C PRO A 87 -1.02 -13.91 0.24
N GLN A 88 -0.25 -12.84 0.06
CA GLN A 88 -0.70 -11.61 -0.59
C GLN A 88 -0.35 -11.66 -2.08
N ASP A 89 -1.01 -10.80 -2.86
CA ASP A 89 -0.59 -10.55 -4.24
C ASP A 89 0.74 -9.80 -4.27
N GLU A 90 1.45 -9.90 -5.40
CA GLU A 90 2.71 -9.18 -5.61
C GLU A 90 2.48 -7.65 -5.63
N GLY A 91 3.49 -6.89 -5.19
CA GLY A 91 3.46 -5.43 -5.17
C GLY A 91 3.03 -4.81 -3.84
N PHE A 92 2.55 -3.57 -3.91
CA PHE A 92 2.28 -2.73 -2.75
C PHE A 92 0.88 -2.93 -2.16
N HIS A 93 0.78 -2.99 -0.83
CA HIS A 93 -0.49 -3.09 -0.11
C HIS A 93 -0.56 -2.09 1.06
N TYR A 94 -1.63 -1.32 1.14
CA TYR A 94 -1.97 -0.60 2.37
C TYR A 94 -2.39 -1.59 3.47
N TYR A 95 -1.98 -1.32 4.70
CA TYR A 95 -2.41 -2.10 5.85
C TYR A 95 -2.45 -1.25 7.13
N GLN A 96 -2.92 -1.84 8.22
CA GLN A 96 -2.90 -1.24 9.55
C GLN A 96 -2.89 -2.33 10.63
N LEU A 97 -2.63 -1.92 11.86
CA LEU A 97 -2.81 -2.75 13.04
C LEU A 97 -4.12 -2.39 13.76
N ASN A 98 -4.73 -3.37 14.39
CA ASN A 98 -5.79 -3.15 15.37
C ASN A 98 -5.28 -3.56 16.76
N ILE A 99 -5.20 -2.62 17.70
CA ILE A 99 -4.75 -2.88 19.09
C ILE A 99 -5.91 -2.51 20.01
N ASP A 100 -6.53 -3.51 20.63
CA ASP A 100 -7.67 -3.35 21.53
C ASP A 100 -8.82 -2.49 20.94
N GLY A 101 -9.07 -2.61 19.64
CA GLY A 101 -10.10 -1.87 18.90
C GLY A 101 -9.58 -0.62 18.19
N ALA A 102 -8.41 -0.10 18.54
CA ALA A 102 -7.81 1.07 17.90
C ALA A 102 -7.11 0.70 16.59
N GLN A 103 -7.52 1.33 15.48
CA GLN A 103 -6.85 1.21 14.18
C GLN A 103 -5.68 2.18 14.12
N VAL A 104 -4.46 1.65 14.02
CA VAL A 104 -3.23 2.43 14.06
C VAL A 104 -2.26 2.02 12.95
N PRO A 105 -1.44 2.94 12.41
CA PRO A 105 -0.32 2.57 11.56
C PRO A 105 0.67 1.68 12.32
N ASP A 106 1.33 0.76 11.62
CA ASP A 106 2.44 -0.03 12.12
C ASP A 106 3.70 0.86 12.26
N PRO A 107 4.23 1.05 13.48
CA PRO A 107 5.42 1.86 13.74
C PRO A 107 6.73 1.25 13.19
N GLY A 108 6.69 0.04 12.63
CA GLY A 108 7.78 -0.63 11.94
C GLY A 108 7.91 -0.26 10.46
N SER A 109 6.85 0.28 9.85
CA SER A 109 6.78 0.58 8.41
C SER A 109 6.89 2.06 8.07
N LEU A 110 7.27 2.34 6.82
CA LEU A 110 7.07 3.66 6.20
C LEU A 110 5.57 3.96 6.04
N PHE A 111 5.25 5.25 5.88
CA PHE A 111 3.89 5.72 5.71
C PHE A 111 3.64 6.29 4.32
N PHE A 112 2.41 6.09 3.86
CA PHE A 112 1.93 6.46 2.54
C PHE A 112 0.54 7.08 2.69
N TYR A 113 0.22 8.09 1.89
CA TYR A 113 -1.13 8.60 1.84
C TYR A 113 -1.97 7.77 0.88
N GLY A 114 -3.06 7.20 1.39
CA GLY A 114 -3.95 6.31 0.66
C GLY A 114 -5.02 5.74 1.58
N ALA A 115 -6.09 5.18 1.02
CA ALA A 115 -7.28 4.80 1.80
C ALA A 115 -7.75 5.95 2.73
N SER A 116 -7.61 7.19 2.26
CA SER A 116 -7.97 8.46 2.93
C SER A 116 -7.21 8.74 4.23
N ARG A 117 -6.00 8.20 4.41
CA ARG A 117 -5.16 8.45 5.59
C ARG A 117 -3.68 8.39 5.26
N TRP A 118 -2.86 9.00 6.11
CA TRP A 118 -1.46 8.57 6.24
C TRP A 118 -1.43 7.27 7.04
N GLY A 119 -0.91 6.21 6.43
CA GLY A 119 -0.91 4.88 7.04
C GLY A 119 0.19 3.99 6.50
N SER A 120 0.25 2.77 7.04
CA SER A 120 1.29 1.81 6.69
C SER A 120 1.09 1.20 5.32
N GLY A 121 2.21 0.92 4.66
CA GLY A 121 2.28 0.18 3.40
C GLY A 121 3.34 -0.90 3.46
N ILE A 122 3.08 -2.02 2.80
CA ILE A 122 4.04 -3.11 2.65
C ILE A 122 4.27 -3.46 1.19
N GLU A 123 5.54 -3.64 0.82
CA GLU A 123 5.94 -4.12 -0.51
C GLU A 123 6.14 -5.63 -0.46
N ILE A 124 5.36 -6.36 -1.23
CA ILE A 124 5.52 -7.80 -1.49
C ILE A 124 6.36 -7.93 -2.77
N PRO A 125 7.56 -8.55 -2.73
CA PRO A 125 8.41 -8.65 -3.90
C PRO A 125 7.67 -9.24 -5.11
N ALA A 126 7.65 -8.48 -6.21
CA ALA A 126 7.08 -8.93 -7.48
C ALA A 126 8.15 -9.59 -8.35
N LYS A 127 7.74 -10.53 -9.21
CA LYS A 127 8.67 -11.21 -10.13
C LYS A 127 9.28 -10.24 -11.15
N ASP A 128 8.54 -9.23 -11.54
CA ASP A 128 8.90 -8.21 -12.52
C ASP A 128 9.36 -6.89 -11.88
N GLN A 129 9.64 -6.88 -10.57
CA GLN A 129 9.99 -5.68 -9.80
C GLN A 129 11.18 -4.86 -10.33
N ASP A 130 11.96 -5.43 -11.24
CA ASP A 130 13.09 -4.79 -11.89
C ASP A 130 12.71 -3.48 -12.61
N PHE A 131 11.51 -3.37 -13.21
CA PHE A 131 11.16 -2.15 -13.96
C PHE A 131 11.00 -0.90 -13.07
N TYR A 132 10.73 -1.08 -11.77
CA TYR A 132 10.61 0.00 -10.78
C TYR A 132 11.73 -0.01 -9.74
N ALA A 133 12.78 -0.80 -9.95
CA ALA A 133 13.93 -0.86 -9.05
C ALA A 133 14.77 0.43 -9.14
N LEU A 134 15.45 0.76 -8.05
CA LEU A 134 16.50 1.77 -8.04
C LEU A 134 17.76 1.17 -8.69
N LYS A 135 18.01 1.51 -9.95
CA LYS A 135 19.15 1.01 -10.74
C LYS A 135 20.29 2.03 -10.79
N ASN A 136 21.48 1.60 -11.22
CA ASN A 136 22.59 2.51 -11.53
C ASN A 136 22.39 3.17 -12.90
N VAL A 137 21.45 4.12 -12.99
CA VAL A 137 21.11 4.90 -14.18
C VAL A 137 21.07 6.39 -13.84
N PRO A 138 21.13 7.31 -14.82
CA PRO A 138 20.86 8.72 -14.55
C PRO A 138 19.45 8.89 -13.96
N HIS A 139 19.35 9.61 -12.85
CA HIS A 139 18.08 9.84 -12.17
C HIS A 139 17.55 11.25 -12.40
N GLY A 140 16.25 11.35 -12.63
CA GLY A 140 15.51 12.61 -12.63
C GLY A 140 15.32 13.17 -11.22
N GLN A 141 14.61 14.29 -11.13
CA GLN A 141 14.27 14.93 -9.85
C GLN A 141 12.77 14.99 -9.68
N VAL A 142 12.28 14.63 -8.49
CA VAL A 142 10.91 14.90 -8.05
C VAL A 142 10.91 16.19 -7.23
N ARG A 143 10.24 17.22 -7.73
CA ARG A 143 10.25 18.58 -7.18
C ARG A 143 8.89 18.92 -6.60
N GLU A 144 8.85 19.41 -5.37
CA GLU A 144 7.65 19.95 -4.75
C GLU A 144 7.42 21.39 -5.21
N HIS A 145 6.20 21.69 -5.66
CA HIS A 145 5.81 23.01 -6.10
C HIS A 145 4.53 23.45 -5.39
N LEU A 146 4.58 24.63 -4.77
CA LEU A 146 3.44 25.30 -4.14
C LEU A 146 2.92 26.38 -5.07
N TYR A 147 1.60 26.42 -5.27
CA TYR A 147 0.94 27.45 -6.06
C TYR A 147 -0.39 27.86 -5.42
N PHE A 148 -0.79 29.11 -5.60
CA PHE A 148 -2.09 29.58 -5.16
C PHE A 148 -3.10 29.45 -6.30
N SER A 149 -4.15 28.63 -6.11
CA SER A 149 -5.24 28.51 -7.07
C SER A 149 -6.26 29.61 -6.85
N LYS A 150 -6.49 30.41 -7.89
CA LYS A 150 -7.56 31.40 -7.92
C LYS A 150 -8.93 30.74 -8.05
N LEU A 151 -9.00 29.57 -8.68
CA LEU A 151 -10.24 28.80 -8.83
C LEU A 151 -10.72 28.23 -7.49
N THR A 152 -9.81 27.63 -6.71
CA THR A 152 -10.17 27.04 -5.42
C THR A 152 -9.99 28.00 -4.24
N GLU A 153 -9.45 29.19 -4.49
CA GLU A 153 -9.09 30.20 -3.48
C GLU A 153 -8.22 29.63 -2.35
N ALA A 154 -7.28 28.75 -2.71
CA ALA A 154 -6.47 28.02 -1.75
C ALA A 154 -5.06 27.74 -2.26
N TRP A 155 -4.12 27.58 -1.33
CA TRP A 155 -2.82 27.02 -1.65
C TRP A 155 -2.95 25.55 -2.02
N ARG A 156 -2.31 25.19 -3.12
CA ARG A 156 -2.22 23.84 -3.66
C ARG A 156 -0.76 23.45 -3.79
N ARG A 157 -0.55 22.14 -3.91
CA ARG A 157 0.76 21.53 -4.08
C ARG A 157 0.69 20.51 -5.20
N CYS A 158 1.74 20.47 -6.02
CA CYS A 158 1.99 19.40 -6.96
C CYS A 158 3.43 18.88 -6.83
N PHE A 159 3.65 17.67 -7.32
CA PHE A 159 4.96 17.10 -7.53
C PHE A 159 5.27 17.04 -9.02
N VAL A 160 6.46 17.50 -9.39
CA VAL A 160 6.92 17.53 -10.78
C VAL A 160 8.18 16.69 -10.91
N TYR A 161 8.10 15.61 -11.67
CA TYR A 161 9.28 14.89 -12.13
C TYR A 161 9.90 15.61 -13.32
N THR A 162 11.21 15.83 -13.28
CA THR A 162 12.02 16.30 -14.42
C THR A 162 13.02 15.23 -14.80
N PRO A 163 13.22 14.95 -16.11
CA PRO A 163 14.07 13.86 -16.56
C PRO A 163 15.56 14.11 -16.26
N PRO A 164 16.41 13.07 -16.31
CA PRO A 164 17.85 13.25 -16.15
C PRO A 164 18.42 14.33 -17.09
N ASP A 165 19.38 15.11 -16.58
CA ASP A 165 20.02 16.24 -17.28
C ASP A 165 19.10 17.42 -17.65
N TYR A 166 17.88 17.51 -17.12
CA TYR A 166 16.94 18.61 -17.39
C TYR A 166 17.60 20.00 -17.25
N ASP A 167 18.23 20.27 -16.10
CA ASP A 167 18.85 21.58 -15.83
C ASP A 167 20.12 21.85 -16.64
N LYS A 168 20.75 20.80 -17.19
CA LYS A 168 21.95 20.92 -18.05
C LYS A 168 21.60 21.28 -19.49
N LYS A 169 20.31 21.25 -19.86
CA LYS A 169 19.81 21.47 -21.22
C LYS A 169 18.76 22.59 -21.27
N PRO A 170 19.11 23.85 -20.91
CA PRO A 170 18.14 24.94 -20.73
C PRO A 170 17.36 25.35 -22.00
N GLY A 171 17.82 24.94 -23.19
CA GLY A 171 17.12 25.19 -24.47
C GLY A 171 16.20 24.05 -24.93
N VAL A 172 16.19 22.90 -24.26
CA VAL A 172 15.39 21.74 -24.65
C VAL A 172 14.00 21.84 -24.02
N ARG A 173 12.96 21.58 -24.83
CA ARG A 173 11.58 21.42 -24.37
C ARG A 173 11.23 19.94 -24.31
N TYR A 174 10.44 19.57 -23.32
CA TYR A 174 10.02 18.19 -23.07
C TYR A 174 8.49 18.09 -23.16
N PRO A 175 7.94 16.98 -23.65
CA PRO A 175 6.52 16.69 -23.49
C PRO A 175 6.18 16.53 -22.00
N VAL A 176 4.91 16.77 -21.66
CA VAL A 176 4.41 16.72 -20.28
C VAL A 176 3.30 15.67 -20.18
N LEU A 177 3.43 14.78 -19.20
CA LEU A 177 2.40 13.85 -18.77
C LEU A 177 1.77 14.35 -17.46
N TYR A 178 0.47 14.60 -17.46
CA TYR A 178 -0.30 14.85 -16.24
C TYR A 178 -0.84 13.51 -15.72
N LEU A 179 -0.42 13.10 -14.53
CA LEU A 179 -0.66 11.77 -13.99
C LEU A 179 -1.42 11.83 -12.66
N GLN A 180 -2.67 11.36 -12.65
CA GLN A 180 -3.58 11.51 -11.52
C GLN A 180 -3.76 10.26 -10.68
N HIS A 181 -3.90 10.47 -9.37
CA HIS A 181 -4.16 9.43 -8.37
C HIS A 181 -5.64 9.02 -8.32
N GLY A 182 -5.93 7.93 -7.60
CA GLY A 182 -7.28 7.42 -7.35
C GLY A 182 -7.97 8.06 -6.13
N SER A 183 -9.13 7.52 -5.77
CA SER A 183 -9.88 8.01 -4.61
C SER A 183 -9.20 7.63 -3.29
N GLY A 184 -9.13 8.57 -2.34
CA GLY A 184 -8.50 8.38 -1.03
C GLY A 184 -6.98 8.58 -1.04
N GLU A 185 -6.43 9.05 -2.15
CA GLU A 185 -5.01 9.37 -2.33
C GLU A 185 -4.80 10.88 -2.53
N ASP A 186 -3.55 11.30 -2.74
CA ASP A 186 -3.17 12.69 -3.00
C ASP A 186 -1.99 12.78 -3.98
N GLU A 187 -1.45 13.99 -4.17
CA GLU A 187 -0.36 14.28 -5.10
C GLU A 187 0.96 13.54 -4.82
N THR A 188 1.09 12.86 -3.67
CA THR A 188 2.28 12.09 -3.32
C THR A 188 2.27 10.69 -3.96
N GLY A 189 1.09 10.17 -4.30
CA GLY A 189 0.90 8.73 -4.51
C GLY A 189 1.75 8.14 -5.64
N TRP A 190 1.76 8.79 -6.81
CA TRP A 190 2.51 8.31 -7.97
C TRP A 190 4.03 8.37 -7.79
N ALA A 191 4.54 9.35 -7.05
CA ALA A 191 5.98 9.49 -6.82
C ALA A 191 6.49 8.54 -5.72
N VAL A 192 5.64 8.19 -4.75
CA VAL A 192 6.04 7.40 -3.58
C VAL A 192 5.69 5.91 -3.78
N GLN A 193 4.45 5.50 -3.56
CA GLN A 193 4.04 4.10 -3.74
C GLN A 193 3.94 3.69 -5.22
N GLY A 194 3.68 4.64 -6.12
CA GLY A 194 3.64 4.38 -7.56
C GLY A 194 5.00 4.32 -8.25
N LYS A 195 6.08 4.77 -7.58
CA LYS A 195 7.47 4.76 -8.08
C LYS A 195 7.66 5.34 -9.50
N ALA A 196 6.82 6.29 -9.91
CA ALA A 196 6.78 6.81 -11.27
C ALA A 196 8.13 7.39 -11.74
N ASN A 197 8.89 7.99 -10.83
CA ASN A 197 10.22 8.51 -11.12
C ASN A 197 11.20 7.39 -11.50
N LEU A 198 11.23 6.28 -10.74
CA LEU A 198 12.14 5.16 -11.01
C LEU A 198 11.74 4.43 -12.30
N ILE A 199 10.44 4.25 -12.51
CA ILE A 199 9.91 3.65 -13.74
C ILE A 199 10.36 4.48 -14.95
N LEU A 200 10.15 5.80 -14.92
CA LEU A 200 10.50 6.65 -16.04
C LEU A 200 12.03 6.79 -16.23
N ASP A 201 12.81 6.85 -15.15
CA ASP A 201 14.28 6.81 -15.21
C ASP A 201 14.77 5.55 -15.95
N ASN A 202 14.25 4.38 -15.55
CA ASN A 202 14.61 3.09 -16.17
C ASN A 202 14.18 3.03 -17.64
N LEU A 203 12.97 3.47 -17.98
CA LEU A 203 12.49 3.51 -19.36
C LEU A 203 13.28 4.48 -20.25
N ILE A 204 13.67 5.64 -19.72
CA ILE A 204 14.51 6.61 -20.45
C ILE A 204 15.90 6.02 -20.69
N ALA A 205 16.52 5.41 -19.67
CA ALA A 205 17.84 4.79 -19.78
C ALA A 205 17.84 3.64 -20.80
N GLU A 206 16.75 2.87 -20.87
CA GLU A 206 16.55 1.80 -21.84
C GLU A 206 16.05 2.29 -23.22
N LYS A 207 15.86 3.60 -23.40
CA LYS A 207 15.32 4.22 -24.63
C LYS A 207 13.93 3.72 -25.03
N LYS A 208 13.14 3.27 -24.05
CA LYS A 208 11.75 2.82 -24.22
C LYS A 208 10.73 3.93 -24.01
N ALA A 209 11.14 5.03 -23.37
CA ALA A 209 10.35 6.25 -23.25
C ALA A 209 11.18 7.46 -23.69
N VAL A 210 10.52 8.44 -24.31
CA VAL A 210 11.14 9.74 -24.53
C VAL A 210 11.30 10.47 -23.18
N PRO A 211 12.38 11.23 -22.97
CA PRO A 211 12.47 12.11 -21.80
C PRO A 211 11.26 13.03 -21.73
N MET A 212 10.54 13.02 -20.61
CA MET A 212 9.32 13.79 -20.40
C MET A 212 9.23 14.29 -18.96
N ILE A 213 8.44 15.33 -18.75
CA ILE A 213 8.06 15.83 -17.43
C ILE A 213 6.81 15.08 -16.98
N ILE A 214 6.72 14.69 -15.71
CA ILE A 214 5.46 14.21 -15.11
C ILE A 214 5.00 15.24 -14.10
N VAL A 215 3.74 15.68 -14.21
CA VAL A 215 3.08 16.54 -13.21
C VAL A 215 2.04 15.70 -12.49
N ILE A 216 2.13 15.67 -11.15
CA ILE A 216 1.23 14.93 -10.26
C ILE A 216 0.59 15.96 -9.33
N ASP A 217 -0.71 16.18 -9.47
CA ASP A 217 -1.47 17.15 -8.69
C ASP A 217 -2.60 16.45 -7.90
N LYS A 218 -3.17 17.16 -6.92
CA LYS A 218 -4.25 16.63 -6.11
C LYS A 218 -5.57 16.71 -6.85
N GLY A 219 -6.15 15.57 -7.23
CA GLY A 219 -7.40 15.50 -8.00
C GLY A 219 -8.63 16.12 -7.33
N TYR A 220 -8.54 16.42 -6.03
CA TYR A 220 -9.58 17.08 -5.27
C TYR A 220 -9.47 18.60 -5.37
N ALA A 221 -10.40 19.21 -6.11
CA ALA A 221 -10.52 20.66 -6.26
C ALA A 221 -11.99 21.07 -6.26
N THR A 222 -12.35 22.01 -5.38
CA THR A 222 -13.71 22.53 -5.23
C THR A 222 -13.69 24.05 -5.30
N ILE A 223 -14.58 24.64 -6.09
CA ILE A 223 -14.79 26.09 -6.11
C ILE A 223 -15.67 26.45 -4.90
N PRO A 224 -15.27 27.41 -4.04
CA PRO A 224 -16.00 27.73 -2.81
C PRO A 224 -17.49 28.05 -3.01
N SER A 225 -17.83 28.83 -4.05
CA SER A 225 -19.23 29.18 -4.36
C SER A 225 -20.11 27.95 -4.67
N GLN A 226 -19.57 26.99 -5.43
CA GLN A 226 -20.28 25.75 -5.78
C GLN A 226 -20.39 24.78 -4.58
N ALA A 227 -19.39 24.77 -3.69
CA ALA A 227 -19.43 23.97 -2.48
C ALA A 227 -20.50 24.46 -1.47
N ALA A 228 -20.74 25.78 -1.43
CA ALA A 228 -21.78 26.37 -0.59
C ALA A 228 -23.20 25.99 -1.07
N GLU A 229 -23.43 25.96 -2.38
CA GLU A 229 -24.71 25.58 -2.99
C GLU A 229 -25.05 24.09 -2.73
N GLN A 230 -24.07 23.19 -2.76
CA GLN A 230 -24.28 21.77 -2.45
C GLN A 230 -24.67 21.50 -0.99
N LYS A 231 -24.20 22.31 -0.03
CA LYS A 231 -24.59 22.19 1.38
C LYS A 231 -26.05 22.61 1.63
N ALA A 232 -26.68 23.33 0.69
CA ALA A 232 -28.07 23.79 0.79
C ALA A 232 -29.09 22.80 0.17
N GLY A 233 -28.64 21.71 -0.45
CA GLY A 233 -29.49 20.66 -1.05
C GLY A 233 -29.48 19.33 -0.27
N PRO A 234 -30.41 18.40 -0.56
CA PRO A 234 -30.39 17.07 0.06
C PRO A 234 -29.10 16.31 -0.29
N PRO A 235 -28.57 15.47 0.63
CA PRO A 235 -27.29 14.80 0.42
C PRO A 235 -27.37 13.83 -0.77
N ALA A 236 -26.65 14.15 -1.85
CA ALA A 236 -26.52 13.27 -3.01
C ALA A 236 -25.67 12.04 -2.64
N ARG A 237 -26.22 10.84 -2.86
CA ARG A 237 -25.47 9.58 -2.86
C ARG A 237 -24.77 9.42 -4.20
N GLY A 238 -23.45 9.59 -4.23
CA GLY A 238 -22.63 9.29 -5.42
C GLY A 238 -21.42 10.21 -5.51
N ALA A 239 -20.26 9.64 -5.86
CA ALA A 239 -19.03 10.37 -6.12
C ALA A 239 -19.25 11.51 -7.14
N GLY A 240 -18.60 12.66 -6.91
CA GLY A 240 -18.52 13.73 -7.91
C GLY A 240 -19.32 14.97 -7.57
N GLY A 241 -18.97 15.66 -6.47
CA GLY A 241 -19.10 17.11 -6.48
C GLY A 241 -18.19 17.65 -7.58
N ILE A 242 -18.66 18.65 -8.33
CA ILE A 242 -17.97 19.26 -9.49
C ILE A 242 -16.48 19.38 -9.19
N SER A 243 -15.67 18.51 -9.78
CA SER A 243 -14.22 18.60 -9.62
C SER A 243 -13.76 19.74 -10.53
N ALA A 244 -13.39 20.87 -9.92
CA ALA A 244 -12.79 21.98 -10.64
C ALA A 244 -11.37 21.64 -11.16
N PHE A 245 -10.93 20.41 -10.93
CA PHE A 245 -9.58 19.95 -11.17
C PHE A 245 -9.14 20.05 -12.62
N GLU A 246 -10.01 19.71 -13.58
CA GLU A 246 -9.70 19.91 -15.00
C GLU A 246 -9.40 21.40 -15.30
N GLN A 247 -10.16 22.31 -14.69
CA GLN A 247 -9.92 23.74 -14.86
C GLN A 247 -8.65 24.21 -14.17
N VAL A 248 -8.32 23.64 -13.00
CA VAL A 248 -7.03 23.87 -12.32
C VAL A 248 -5.88 23.48 -13.25
N LEU A 249 -5.90 22.26 -13.80
CA LEU A 249 -4.83 21.78 -14.68
C LEU A 249 -4.65 22.60 -15.96
N ILE A 250 -5.74 23.15 -16.51
CA ILE A 250 -5.70 23.87 -17.80
C ILE A 250 -5.38 25.36 -17.61
N LYS A 251 -5.85 25.98 -16.52
CA LYS A 251 -5.83 27.44 -16.35
C LYS A 251 -4.73 27.94 -15.42
N GLU A 252 -4.10 27.08 -14.63
CA GLU A 252 -3.13 27.41 -13.58
C GLU A 252 -1.85 26.58 -13.71
#